data_AF-A0A480AM46-F1
#
_entry.id   AF-A0A480AM46-F1
#
_cell.length_a   1.000
_cell.length_b   1.000
_cell.length_c   1.000
_cell.angle_alpha   90.00
_cell.angle_beta   90.00
_cell.angle_gamma   90.00
#
_symmetry.space_group_name_H-M   'P 1'
#
loop_
_entity.id
_entity.type
_entity.pdbx_description
1 polymer ?
#
loop_
_entity_poly.entity_id
_entity_poly.type
_entity_poly.pdbx_seq_one_letter_code
_entity_poly.pdbx_strand_id
1 'polypeptide(L)'
;MNKRIRPFYRLLALAIGSMVLAIFAPTVVQAADPVTLESLDATTKQLQISVDTTWVLLTGFLVFFMQTGFSMLEAGLLRQRGVVNALLENFIDAALTILVWWAVGFGIAFGTSSGGFIGTDTFFLSQLPVDGAFSNGNVPGIASQLNAYTLFFFQFAFAATASTITTGAMAGRTDFVGDLIYSGIMAAFSYPLVVHWIWNSSGWLGKMGFHDFAGSTAVHTVGGWTALVGAYLLGPRPGRTAWGKIPPAHNLGLATLGTMILWFGWYGFNPGSTLGTANPGLIGLITLNTTLGAGSGALASLFYQYKRSGKWDLAYCLNGSLAGLVGITAGCAFIAPWAAVLIGLTGGILVIFGIDIIESCKIDDPVGAFAVHGINGMMGTLAVGFLGQPELTLNKTHIPHPELSQIKKAEIVVHNN
;
A
#
# COMPACT_ATOMS: atom_id res chain seq x y z
N MET A 1 -25.99 -66.71 -32.54
CA MET A 1 -24.91 -66.76 -33.54
C MET A 1 -23.91 -65.64 -33.28
N ASN A 2 -22.80 -65.95 -32.60
CA ASN A 2 -21.69 -65.03 -32.36
C ASN A 2 -21.01 -64.69 -33.69
N LYS A 3 -21.33 -63.52 -34.28
CA LYS A 3 -20.59 -62.98 -35.43
C LYS A 3 -19.21 -62.52 -34.94
N ARG A 4 -18.27 -63.46 -34.79
CA ARG A 4 -16.85 -63.15 -34.63
C ARG A 4 -16.43 -62.37 -35.88
N ILE A 5 -16.32 -61.05 -35.74
CA ILE A 5 -15.73 -60.18 -36.75
C ILE A 5 -14.34 -60.76 -37.06
N ARG A 6 -14.13 -61.20 -38.31
CA ARG A 6 -12.89 -61.88 -38.73
C ARG A 6 -11.70 -60.95 -38.43
N PRO A 7 -10.54 -61.49 -37.98
CA PRO A 7 -9.38 -60.68 -37.58
C PRO A 7 -8.93 -59.68 -38.65
N PHE A 8 -9.14 -60.01 -39.93
CA PHE A 8 -8.92 -59.12 -41.06
C PHE A 8 -9.70 -57.80 -41.00
N TYR A 9 -10.98 -57.82 -40.60
CA TYR A 9 -11.78 -56.59 -40.48
C TYR A 9 -11.35 -55.72 -39.31
N ARG A 10 -10.76 -56.30 -38.26
CA ARG A 10 -10.16 -55.54 -37.15
C ARG A 10 -8.88 -54.85 -37.58
N LEU A 11 -8.04 -55.56 -38.33
CA LEU A 11 -6.82 -54.99 -38.92
C LEU A 11 -7.16 -53.89 -39.94
N LEU A 12 -8.20 -54.09 -40.77
CA LEU A 12 -8.65 -53.08 -41.73
C LEU A 12 -9.26 -51.86 -41.03
N ALA A 13 -10.07 -52.04 -39.98
CA ALA A 13 -10.60 -50.92 -39.21
C ALA A 13 -9.51 -50.16 -38.45
N LEU A 14 -8.50 -50.87 -37.92
CA LEU A 14 -7.32 -50.24 -37.31
C LEU A 14 -6.48 -49.50 -38.35
N ALA A 15 -6.28 -50.06 -39.55
CA ALA A 15 -5.55 -49.41 -40.63
C ALA A 15 -6.28 -48.17 -41.14
N ILE A 16 -7.59 -48.24 -41.35
CA ILE A 16 -8.40 -47.07 -41.74
C ILE A 16 -8.43 -46.04 -40.61
N GLY A 17 -8.62 -46.46 -39.36
CA GLY A 17 -8.60 -45.56 -38.21
C GLY A 17 -7.25 -44.87 -38.03
N SER A 18 -6.14 -45.59 -38.21
CA SER A 18 -4.78 -45.02 -38.14
C SER A 18 -4.45 -44.16 -39.36
N MET A 19 -4.99 -44.46 -40.54
CA MET A 19 -4.83 -43.62 -41.74
C MET A 19 -5.65 -42.34 -41.64
N VAL A 20 -6.88 -42.40 -41.10
CA VAL A 20 -7.70 -41.23 -40.75
C VAL A 20 -6.98 -40.40 -39.70
N LEU A 21 -6.48 -41.01 -38.61
CA LEU A 21 -5.65 -40.31 -37.63
C LEU A 21 -4.37 -39.73 -38.25
N ALA A 22 -3.70 -40.40 -39.18
CA ALA A 22 -2.50 -39.88 -39.84
C ALA A 22 -2.77 -38.76 -40.85
N ILE A 23 -3.97 -38.72 -41.44
CA ILE A 23 -4.41 -37.65 -42.37
C ILE A 23 -4.93 -36.44 -41.59
N PHE A 24 -5.58 -36.65 -40.44
CA PHE A 24 -6.16 -35.57 -39.62
C PHE A 24 -5.29 -35.11 -38.44
N ALA A 25 -4.28 -35.88 -38.00
CA ALA A 25 -3.34 -35.44 -36.97
C ALA A 25 -2.41 -34.29 -37.40
N PRO A 26 -1.90 -34.21 -38.66
CA PRO A 26 -1.09 -33.08 -39.09
C PRO A 26 -1.91 -31.80 -39.31
N THR A 27 -3.22 -31.90 -39.56
CA THR A 27 -4.10 -30.72 -39.71
C THR A 27 -4.54 -30.10 -38.39
N VAL A 28 -4.21 -30.74 -37.25
CA VAL A 28 -4.33 -30.17 -35.89
C VAL A 28 -2.99 -29.62 -35.39
N VAL A 29 -1.97 -29.51 -36.26
CA VAL A 29 -0.88 -28.58 -36.01
C VAL A 29 -1.46 -27.19 -36.24
N GLN A 30 -1.77 -26.49 -35.15
CA GLN A 30 -2.14 -25.08 -35.23
C GLN A 30 -1.10 -24.38 -36.11
N ALA A 31 -1.57 -23.72 -37.17
CA ALA A 31 -0.79 -22.71 -37.86
C ALA A 31 -0.56 -21.57 -36.87
N ALA A 32 0.42 -21.75 -35.98
CA ALA A 32 0.99 -20.64 -35.25
C ALA A 32 1.71 -19.80 -36.31
N ASP A 33 1.30 -18.54 -36.43
CA ASP A 33 2.01 -17.57 -37.26
C ASP A 33 3.51 -17.62 -36.91
N PRO A 34 4.41 -17.48 -37.89
CA PRO A 34 5.84 -17.52 -37.63
C PRO A 34 6.19 -16.46 -36.58
N VAL A 35 6.94 -16.86 -35.55
CA VAL A 35 7.37 -15.96 -34.47
C VAL A 35 8.22 -14.85 -35.08
N THR A 36 7.69 -13.64 -35.10
CA THR A 36 8.40 -12.42 -35.48
C THR A 36 8.88 -11.69 -34.22
N LEU A 37 9.86 -10.79 -34.37
CA LEU A 37 10.27 -9.90 -33.27
C LEU A 37 9.10 -9.06 -32.75
N GLU A 38 8.19 -8.66 -33.65
CA GLU A 38 6.98 -7.91 -33.31
C GLU A 38 5.97 -8.77 -32.52
N SER A 39 5.73 -10.01 -32.94
CA SER A 39 4.86 -10.93 -32.20
C SER A 39 5.44 -11.28 -30.82
N LEU A 40 6.77 -11.38 -30.72
CA LEU A 40 7.46 -11.64 -29.46
C LEU A 40 7.36 -10.41 -28.53
N ASP A 41 7.62 -9.20 -29.02
CA ASP A 41 7.48 -7.95 -28.26
C ASP A 41 6.04 -7.75 -27.74
N ALA A 42 5.04 -7.97 -28.60
CA ALA A 42 3.63 -7.90 -28.20
C ALA A 42 3.29 -8.94 -27.11
N THR A 43 3.77 -10.17 -27.26
CA THR A 43 3.55 -11.24 -26.27
C THR A 43 4.23 -10.92 -24.94
N THR A 44 5.47 -10.45 -24.96
CA THR A 44 6.22 -10.08 -23.76
C THR A 44 5.58 -8.91 -23.03
N LYS A 45 5.12 -7.87 -23.75
CA LYS A 45 4.37 -6.75 -23.17
C LYS A 45 3.06 -7.20 -22.53
N GLN A 46 2.28 -8.03 -23.22
CA GLN A 46 1.03 -8.54 -22.68
C GLN A 46 1.24 -9.39 -21.42
N LEU A 47 2.30 -10.21 -21.41
CA LEU A 47 2.67 -11.00 -20.24
C LEU A 47 3.09 -10.09 -19.07
N GLN A 48 3.92 -9.07 -19.32
CA GLN A 48 4.33 -8.11 -18.30
C GLN A 48 3.11 -7.40 -17.68
N ILE A 49 2.19 -6.88 -18.49
CA ILE A 49 0.95 -6.25 -18.01
C ILE A 49 0.12 -7.21 -17.17
N SER A 50 0.01 -8.48 -17.57
CA SER A 50 -0.76 -9.49 -16.83
C SER A 50 -0.13 -9.81 -15.47
N VAL A 51 1.20 -9.89 -15.41
CA VAL A 51 1.95 -10.12 -14.16
C VAL A 51 1.87 -8.90 -13.24
N ASP A 52 2.04 -7.69 -13.78
CA ASP A 52 1.89 -6.43 -13.04
C ASP A 52 0.49 -6.30 -12.45
N THR A 53 -0.53 -6.58 -13.26
CA THR A 53 -1.93 -6.56 -12.83
C THR A 53 -2.17 -7.54 -11.69
N THR A 54 -1.65 -8.76 -11.80
CA THR A 54 -1.78 -9.79 -10.76
C THR A 54 -1.09 -9.37 -9.47
N TRP A 55 0.13 -8.83 -9.57
CA TRP A 55 0.89 -8.30 -8.43
C TRP A 55 0.14 -7.20 -7.70
N VAL A 56 -0.38 -6.22 -8.44
CA VAL A 56 -1.05 -5.05 -7.85
C VAL A 56 -2.41 -5.40 -7.27
N LEU A 57 -3.17 -6.31 -7.87
CA LEU A 57 -4.42 -6.80 -7.28
C LEU A 57 -4.15 -7.61 -6.01
N LEU A 58 -3.19 -8.54 -6.03
CA LEU A 58 -2.83 -9.34 -4.85
C LEU A 58 -2.41 -8.43 -3.69
N THR A 59 -1.51 -7.49 -3.95
CA THR A 59 -1.03 -6.55 -2.94
C THR A 59 -2.14 -5.59 -2.50
N GLY A 60 -3.02 -5.15 -3.40
CA GLY A 60 -4.22 -4.39 -3.06
C GLY A 60 -5.18 -5.17 -2.14
N PHE A 61 -5.36 -6.48 -2.33
CA PHE A 61 -6.16 -7.31 -1.44
C PHE A 61 -5.56 -7.39 -0.04
N LEU A 62 -4.22 -7.48 0.06
CA LEU A 62 -3.52 -7.43 1.34
C LEU A 62 -3.70 -6.08 2.05
N VAL A 63 -3.66 -4.97 1.31
CA VAL A 63 -3.92 -3.64 1.88
C VAL A 63 -5.37 -3.52 2.33
N PHE A 64 -6.33 -3.97 1.53
CA PHE A 64 -7.73 -3.98 1.96
C PHE A 64 -7.93 -4.84 3.22
N PHE A 65 -7.22 -5.96 3.34
CA PHE A 65 -7.26 -6.79 4.54
C PHE A 65 -6.75 -6.09 5.80
N MET A 66 -5.98 -4.99 5.67
CA MET A 66 -5.63 -4.13 6.80
C MET A 66 -6.85 -3.54 7.50
N GLN A 67 -7.99 -3.37 6.84
CA GLN A 67 -9.25 -2.95 7.48
C GLN A 67 -9.69 -3.91 8.59
N THR A 68 -9.51 -5.21 8.38
CA THR A 68 -9.71 -6.22 9.42
C THR A 68 -8.68 -6.04 10.54
N GLY A 69 -7.44 -5.70 10.18
CA GLY A 69 -6.38 -5.39 11.13
C GLY A 69 -6.71 -4.23 12.07
N PHE A 70 -7.14 -3.08 11.52
CA PHE A 70 -7.60 -1.93 12.29
C PHE A 70 -8.78 -2.28 13.19
N SER A 71 -9.81 -2.93 12.62
CA SER A 71 -10.98 -3.40 13.38
C SER A 71 -10.61 -4.22 14.62
N MET A 72 -9.70 -5.19 14.46
CA MET A 72 -9.27 -6.06 15.57
C MET A 72 -8.35 -5.32 16.55
N LEU A 73 -7.46 -4.44 16.04
CA LEU A 73 -6.58 -3.62 16.86
C LEU A 73 -7.39 -2.71 17.79
N GLU A 74 -8.33 -1.98 17.22
CA GLU A 74 -9.23 -1.10 17.95
C GLU A 74 -10.12 -1.86 18.92
N ALA A 75 -10.77 -2.95 18.48
CA ALA A 75 -11.57 -3.79 19.37
C ALA A 75 -10.76 -4.30 20.59
N GLY A 76 -9.46 -4.53 20.42
CA GLY A 76 -8.57 -4.93 21.50
C GLY A 76 -8.15 -3.80 22.44
N LEU A 77 -7.79 -2.64 21.89
CA LEU A 77 -7.27 -1.49 22.67
C LEU A 77 -8.37 -0.63 23.30
N LEU A 78 -9.56 -0.61 22.72
CA LEU A 78 -10.71 0.11 23.25
C LEU A 78 -11.30 -0.57 24.49
N ARG A 79 -12.30 0.08 25.11
CA ARG A 79 -13.07 -0.50 26.21
C ARG A 79 -14.11 -1.47 25.67
N GLN A 80 -14.40 -2.54 26.40
CA GLN A 80 -15.39 -3.56 26.03
C GLN A 80 -16.72 -2.98 25.52
N ARG A 81 -17.25 -1.95 26.19
CA ARG A 81 -18.52 -1.31 25.81
C ARG A 81 -18.52 -0.62 24.45
N GLY A 82 -17.35 -0.34 23.87
CA GLY A 82 -17.19 0.35 22.59
C GLY A 82 -16.84 -0.56 21.42
N VAL A 83 -16.66 -1.87 21.65
CA VAL A 83 -16.16 -2.81 20.63
C VAL A 83 -17.11 -2.92 19.44
N VAL A 84 -18.42 -3.08 19.68
CA VAL A 84 -19.41 -3.22 18.59
C VAL A 84 -19.43 -1.97 17.71
N ASN A 85 -19.31 -0.79 18.32
CA ASN A 85 -19.26 0.47 17.58
C ASN A 85 -18.01 0.56 16.71
N ALA A 86 -16.84 0.26 17.25
CA ALA A 86 -15.58 0.29 16.51
C ALA A 86 -15.58 -0.67 15.31
N LEU A 87 -16.13 -1.88 15.48
CA LEU A 87 -16.27 -2.86 14.39
C LEU A 87 -17.23 -2.36 13.29
N LEU A 88 -18.33 -1.71 13.68
CA LEU A 88 -19.29 -1.15 12.73
C LEU A 88 -18.68 0.04 11.97
N GLU A 89 -18.04 0.96 12.68
CA GLU A 89 -17.35 2.14 12.11
C GLU A 89 -16.30 1.69 11.08
N ASN A 90 -15.41 0.76 11.43
CA ASN A 90 -14.41 0.24 10.50
C ASN A 90 -15.03 -0.44 9.25
N PHE A 91 -16.08 -1.25 9.43
CA PHE A 91 -16.70 -1.95 8.29
C PHE A 91 -17.41 -0.98 7.35
N ILE A 92 -18.12 -0.01 7.91
CA ILE A 92 -18.86 0.99 7.13
C ILE A 92 -17.90 2.03 6.52
N ASP A 93 -16.80 2.38 7.18
CA ASP A 93 -15.76 3.25 6.64
C ASP A 93 -15.24 2.72 5.29
N ALA A 94 -14.92 1.43 5.21
CA ALA A 94 -14.53 0.80 3.95
C ALA A 94 -15.63 0.87 2.87
N ALA A 95 -16.88 0.58 3.24
CA ALA A 95 -18.02 0.58 2.32
C ALA A 95 -18.37 1.99 1.80
N LEU A 96 -18.29 3.01 2.66
CA LEU A 96 -18.52 4.40 2.27
C LEU A 96 -17.34 4.91 1.45
N THR A 97 -16.11 4.64 1.88
CA THR A 97 -14.90 5.10 1.21
C THR A 97 -14.84 4.61 -0.23
N ILE A 98 -15.19 3.34 -0.51
CA ILE A 98 -15.16 2.87 -1.90
C ILE A 98 -16.15 3.61 -2.81
N LEU A 99 -17.36 3.90 -2.31
CA LEU A 99 -18.39 4.60 -3.08
C LEU A 99 -18.01 6.06 -3.34
N VAL A 100 -17.47 6.74 -2.33
CA VAL A 100 -17.02 8.13 -2.44
C VAL A 100 -15.75 8.24 -3.29
N TRP A 101 -14.81 7.30 -3.12
CA TRP A 101 -13.60 7.21 -3.93
C TRP A 101 -13.92 6.96 -5.41
N TRP A 102 -14.88 6.07 -5.70
CA TRP A 102 -15.42 5.86 -7.04
C TRP A 102 -16.06 7.12 -7.61
N ALA A 103 -16.94 7.77 -6.85
CA ALA A 103 -17.70 8.92 -7.34
C ALA A 103 -16.80 10.12 -7.63
N VAL A 104 -15.92 10.47 -6.69
CA VAL A 104 -15.13 11.71 -6.77
C VAL A 104 -13.65 11.56 -6.41
N GLY A 105 -13.30 10.73 -5.42
CA GLY A 105 -11.95 10.70 -4.86
C GLY A 105 -10.86 10.33 -5.87
N PHE A 106 -11.10 9.29 -6.68
CA PHE A 106 -10.14 8.88 -7.71
C PHE A 106 -9.93 9.96 -8.77
N GLY A 107 -10.99 10.66 -9.18
CA GLY A 107 -10.91 11.76 -10.13
C GLY A 107 -10.09 12.94 -9.59
N ILE A 108 -10.26 13.29 -8.31
CA ILE A 108 -9.46 14.33 -7.66
C ILE A 108 -7.99 13.94 -7.54
N ALA A 109 -7.69 12.66 -7.27
CA ALA A 109 -6.33 12.16 -7.07
C ALA A 109 -5.54 11.96 -8.36
N PHE A 110 -6.18 11.39 -9.39
CA PHE A 110 -5.49 10.88 -10.59
C PHE A 110 -6.05 11.43 -11.90
N GLY A 111 -7.09 12.26 -11.87
CA GLY A 111 -7.60 12.94 -13.07
C GLY A 111 -6.63 13.98 -13.64
N THR A 112 -7.02 14.58 -14.75
CA THR A 112 -6.26 15.66 -15.39
C THR A 112 -5.99 16.79 -14.40
N SER A 113 -4.71 17.12 -14.25
CA SER A 113 -4.26 18.06 -13.24
C SER A 113 -4.52 19.51 -13.63
N SER A 114 -5.22 20.24 -12.76
CA SER A 114 -5.32 21.70 -12.79
C SER A 114 -4.25 22.31 -11.90
N GLY A 115 -3.25 22.94 -12.52
CA GLY A 115 -2.18 23.67 -11.84
C GLY A 115 -1.26 22.84 -10.93
N GLY A 116 -1.36 21.50 -10.97
CA GLY A 116 -0.64 20.62 -10.03
C GLY A 116 -1.33 20.42 -8.69
N PHE A 117 -2.53 20.96 -8.49
CA PHE A 117 -3.22 20.98 -7.20
C PHE A 117 -4.38 20.01 -7.10
N ILE A 118 -5.13 19.77 -8.18
CA ILE A 118 -6.34 18.96 -8.14
C ILE A 118 -6.62 18.30 -9.49
N GLY A 119 -7.16 17.09 -9.50
CA GLY A 119 -7.72 16.44 -10.68
C GLY A 119 -9.12 16.97 -11.03
N THR A 120 -9.41 17.16 -12.31
CA THR A 120 -10.66 17.80 -12.78
C THR A 120 -11.57 16.90 -13.62
N ASP A 121 -11.23 15.62 -13.76
CA ASP A 121 -11.97 14.65 -14.56
C ASP A 121 -11.91 13.25 -13.91
N THR A 122 -12.32 12.21 -14.64
CA THR A 122 -12.36 10.80 -14.23
C THR A 122 -13.33 10.53 -13.05
N PHE A 123 -14.28 11.43 -12.82
CA PHE A 123 -15.36 11.23 -11.85
C PHE A 123 -16.26 10.05 -12.25
N PHE A 124 -16.70 9.25 -11.27
CA PHE A 124 -17.43 8.00 -11.48
C PHE A 124 -16.71 6.98 -12.38
N LEU A 125 -15.41 7.16 -12.62
CA LEU A 125 -14.65 6.44 -13.65
C LEU A 125 -15.24 6.57 -15.06
N SER A 126 -16.07 7.59 -15.31
CA SER A 126 -16.90 7.73 -16.52
C SER A 126 -16.14 8.07 -17.80
N GLN A 127 -14.90 8.55 -17.68
CA GLN A 127 -14.08 9.06 -18.79
C GLN A 127 -12.91 8.11 -19.12
N LEU A 128 -12.95 6.87 -18.63
CA LEU A 128 -11.96 5.84 -18.95
C LEU A 128 -12.25 5.19 -20.32
N PRO A 129 -11.21 4.86 -21.10
CA PRO A 129 -11.36 4.05 -22.31
C PRO A 129 -12.04 2.70 -22.04
N VAL A 130 -12.70 2.14 -23.06
CA VAL A 130 -13.53 0.90 -22.96
C VAL A 130 -12.71 -0.33 -22.55
N ASP A 131 -11.42 -0.37 -22.86
CA ASP A 131 -10.47 -1.40 -22.44
C ASP A 131 -9.88 -1.13 -21.04
N GLY A 132 -10.26 -0.02 -20.40
CA GLY A 132 -9.71 0.49 -19.16
C GLY A 132 -8.23 0.87 -19.25
N ALA A 133 -7.69 1.03 -20.47
CA ALA A 133 -6.33 1.50 -20.67
C ALA A 133 -6.20 2.90 -20.08
N PHE A 134 -5.50 3.00 -18.97
CA PHE A 134 -5.08 4.27 -18.44
C PHE A 134 -3.67 4.50 -18.96
N SER A 135 -3.50 5.50 -19.83
CA SER A 135 -2.19 6.10 -20.00
C SER A 135 -1.91 6.82 -18.68
N ASN A 136 -1.42 6.07 -17.69
CA ASN A 136 -1.03 6.62 -16.41
C ASN A 136 -0.11 7.78 -16.74
N GLY A 137 -0.54 9.01 -16.45
CA GLY A 137 0.38 10.14 -16.43
C GLY A 137 1.51 9.68 -15.52
N ASN A 138 2.69 9.47 -16.09
CA ASN A 138 3.83 8.78 -15.47
C ASN A 138 3.96 9.16 -13.99
N VAL A 139 3.56 8.28 -13.06
CA VAL A 139 3.91 8.46 -11.65
C VAL A 139 5.44 8.51 -11.62
N PRO A 140 6.08 9.58 -11.10
CA PRO A 140 7.52 9.74 -11.22
C PRO A 140 8.25 8.51 -10.65
N GLY A 141 9.02 7.82 -11.50
CA GLY A 141 9.79 6.63 -11.13
C GLY A 141 9.09 5.27 -11.28
N ILE A 142 7.84 5.21 -11.76
CA ILE A 142 7.11 3.95 -11.99
C ILE A 142 6.74 3.82 -13.47
N ALA A 143 7.26 2.78 -14.12
CA ALA A 143 7.05 2.47 -15.54
C ALA A 143 6.01 1.35 -15.76
N SER A 144 4.86 1.41 -15.08
CA SER A 144 3.82 0.37 -15.18
C SER A 144 2.69 0.77 -16.12
N GLN A 145 2.36 -0.08 -17.09
CA GLN A 145 1.17 0.07 -17.95
C GLN A 145 -0.06 -0.57 -17.30
N LEU A 146 -0.36 -0.18 -16.07
CA LEU A 146 -1.53 -0.68 -15.35
C LEU A 146 -2.82 -0.07 -15.91
N ASN A 147 -3.85 -0.91 -15.98
CA ASN A 147 -5.21 -0.47 -16.23
C ASN A 147 -5.75 0.38 -15.05
N ALA A 148 -6.61 1.36 -15.34
CA ALA A 148 -7.21 2.26 -14.36
C ALA A 148 -7.98 1.55 -13.25
N TYR A 149 -8.70 0.47 -13.55
CA TYR A 149 -9.47 -0.31 -12.57
C TYR A 149 -8.56 -0.99 -11.54
N THR A 150 -7.39 -1.47 -11.97
CA THR A 150 -6.40 -2.06 -11.08
C THR A 150 -5.81 -1.02 -10.15
N LEU A 151 -5.41 0.14 -10.70
CA LEU A 151 -4.91 1.25 -9.91
C LEU A 151 -5.99 1.81 -8.96
N PHE A 152 -7.22 1.92 -9.44
CA PHE A 152 -8.38 2.35 -8.67
C PHE A 152 -8.55 1.51 -7.42
N PHE A 153 -8.58 0.18 -7.56
CA PHE A 153 -8.75 -0.72 -6.43
C PHE A 153 -7.59 -0.63 -5.44
N PHE A 154 -6.35 -0.61 -5.93
CA PHE A 154 -5.16 -0.46 -5.10
C PHE A 154 -5.20 0.85 -4.29
N GLN A 155 -5.52 1.97 -4.94
CA GLN A 155 -5.57 3.28 -4.30
C GLN A 155 -6.80 3.48 -3.40
N PHE A 156 -7.92 2.82 -3.70
CA PHE A 156 -9.05 2.72 -2.78
C PHE A 156 -8.62 2.11 -1.43
N ALA A 157 -7.86 1.02 -1.46
CA ALA A 157 -7.42 0.34 -0.24
C ALA A 157 -6.55 1.27 0.64
N PHE A 158 -5.76 2.15 0.02
CA PHE A 158 -4.99 3.17 0.73
C PHE A 158 -5.88 4.31 1.25
N ALA A 159 -6.87 4.75 0.47
CA ALA A 159 -7.84 5.75 0.90
C ALA A 159 -8.62 5.29 2.14
N ALA A 160 -9.09 4.05 2.14
CA ALA A 160 -9.76 3.44 3.28
C ALA A 160 -8.81 3.33 4.48
N THR A 161 -7.52 3.06 4.24
CA THR A 161 -6.51 3.03 5.31
C THR A 161 -6.30 4.43 5.92
N ALA A 162 -6.22 5.48 5.10
CA ALA A 162 -6.09 6.86 5.58
C ALA A 162 -7.30 7.30 6.43
N SER A 163 -8.50 6.87 6.04
CA SER A 163 -9.74 7.13 6.77
C SER A 163 -9.77 6.38 8.11
N THR A 164 -9.59 5.06 8.10
CA THR A 164 -9.69 4.24 9.32
C THR A 164 -8.65 4.57 10.40
N ILE A 165 -7.52 5.23 10.08
CA ILE A 165 -6.58 5.72 11.10
C ILE A 165 -7.28 6.64 12.14
N THR A 166 -8.28 7.41 11.70
CA THR A 166 -8.94 8.40 12.56
C THR A 166 -10.02 7.78 13.44
N THR A 167 -10.66 6.69 13.01
CA THR A 167 -11.75 6.02 13.75
C THR A 167 -11.24 5.56 15.12
N GLY A 168 -10.09 4.89 15.18
CA GLY A 168 -9.48 4.45 16.44
C GLY A 168 -9.14 5.58 17.40
N ALA A 169 -8.72 6.74 16.86
CA ALA A 169 -8.43 7.92 17.65
C ALA A 169 -9.70 8.56 18.23
N MET A 170 -10.82 8.49 17.50
CA MET A 170 -12.10 9.11 17.84
C MET A 170 -13.09 8.15 18.54
N ALA A 171 -12.78 6.86 18.55
CA ALA A 171 -13.63 5.80 19.09
C ALA A 171 -14.12 6.03 20.53
N GLY A 172 -15.35 5.60 20.80
CA GLY A 172 -15.98 5.61 22.13
C GLY A 172 -16.56 6.95 22.57
N ARG A 173 -16.61 7.95 21.69
CA ARG A 173 -17.39 9.20 21.88
C ARG A 173 -17.85 9.89 20.58
N THR A 174 -17.38 9.47 19.40
CA THR A 174 -17.94 9.95 18.14
C THR A 174 -19.39 9.51 17.99
N ASP A 175 -20.23 10.40 17.46
CA ASP A 175 -21.52 9.99 16.93
C ASP A 175 -21.34 9.29 15.58
N PHE A 176 -22.13 8.25 15.32
CA PHE A 176 -22.01 7.44 14.11
C PHE A 176 -22.24 8.26 12.82
N VAL A 177 -23.17 9.22 12.81
CA VAL A 177 -23.38 10.08 11.63
C VAL A 177 -22.18 11.01 11.44
N GLY A 178 -21.60 11.49 12.54
CA GLY A 178 -20.36 12.26 12.51
C GLY A 178 -19.21 11.49 11.87
N ASP A 179 -19.06 10.21 12.19
CA ASP A 179 -18.07 9.30 11.61
C ASP A 179 -18.27 9.16 10.08
N LEU A 180 -19.50 8.92 9.62
CA LEU A 180 -19.81 8.83 8.18
C LEU A 180 -19.48 10.11 7.42
N ILE A 181 -19.83 11.27 7.97
CA ILE A 181 -19.54 12.57 7.33
C ILE A 181 -18.02 12.76 7.21
N TYR A 182 -17.30 12.46 8.30
CA TYR A 182 -15.85 12.54 8.34
C TYR A 182 -15.20 11.62 7.29
N SER A 183 -15.55 10.33 7.26
CA SER A 183 -15.02 9.36 6.30
C SER A 183 -15.34 9.75 4.86
N GLY A 184 -16.56 10.26 4.61
CA GLY A 184 -16.95 10.81 3.33
C GLY A 184 -16.08 12.00 2.90
N ILE A 185 -15.80 12.95 3.79
CA ILE A 185 -14.93 14.10 3.48
C ILE A 185 -13.48 13.65 3.24
N MET A 186 -12.97 12.71 4.02
CA MET A 186 -11.63 12.16 3.82
C MET A 186 -11.49 11.50 2.45
N ALA A 187 -12.41 10.61 2.11
CA ALA A 187 -12.41 9.92 0.83
C ALA A 187 -12.71 10.84 -0.37
N ALA A 188 -13.51 11.89 -0.16
CA ALA A 188 -13.91 12.81 -1.22
C ALA A 188 -12.88 13.89 -1.51
N PHE A 189 -12.16 14.37 -0.49
CA PHE A 189 -11.41 15.62 -0.61
C PHE A 189 -10.05 15.58 0.08
N SER A 190 -10.00 15.42 1.41
CA SER A 190 -8.76 15.63 2.17
C SER A 190 -7.63 14.67 1.76
N TYR A 191 -7.94 13.38 1.62
CA TYR A 191 -6.97 12.38 1.16
C TYR A 191 -6.63 12.50 -0.34
N PRO A 192 -7.60 12.48 -1.27
CA PRO A 192 -7.28 12.51 -2.71
C PRO A 192 -6.54 13.78 -3.14
N LEU A 193 -6.77 14.92 -2.47
CA LEU A 193 -6.05 16.15 -2.76
C LEU A 193 -4.55 16.01 -2.46
N VAL A 194 -4.19 15.41 -1.32
CA VAL A 194 -2.79 15.15 -0.95
C VAL A 194 -2.17 14.09 -1.85
N VAL A 195 -2.93 13.04 -2.21
CA VAL A 195 -2.51 12.06 -3.22
C VAL A 195 -2.19 12.76 -4.54
N HIS A 196 -3.01 13.72 -4.98
CA HIS A 196 -2.74 14.46 -6.21
C HIS A 196 -1.42 15.22 -6.14
N TRP A 197 -1.13 15.87 -5.02
CA TRP A 197 0.10 16.65 -4.87
C TRP A 197 1.36 15.77 -4.95
N ILE A 198 1.29 14.57 -4.39
CA ILE A 198 2.45 13.67 -4.20
C ILE A 198 2.59 12.69 -5.38
N TRP A 199 1.50 12.00 -5.76
CA TRP A 199 1.53 10.83 -6.64
C TRP A 199 0.93 11.07 -8.03
N ASN A 200 0.18 12.15 -8.26
CA ASN A 200 -0.14 12.53 -9.63
C ASN A 200 1.15 13.00 -10.33
N SER A 201 1.38 12.54 -11.56
CA SER A 201 2.53 12.98 -12.39
C SER A 201 2.67 14.49 -12.52
N SER A 202 1.55 15.20 -12.43
CA SER A 202 1.50 16.65 -12.52
C SER A 202 1.44 17.35 -11.17
N GLY A 203 1.41 16.60 -10.06
CA GLY A 203 1.37 17.10 -8.69
C GLY A 203 2.55 17.99 -8.34
N TRP A 204 2.29 19.08 -7.62
CA TRP A 204 3.31 20.09 -7.33
C TRP A 204 4.39 19.59 -6.37
N LEU A 205 4.05 18.81 -5.33
CA LEU A 205 5.02 18.25 -4.39
C LEU A 205 5.93 17.23 -5.09
N GLY A 206 5.35 16.30 -5.85
CA GLY A 206 6.11 15.33 -6.62
C GLY A 206 7.09 16.01 -7.59
N LYS A 207 6.65 17.08 -8.27
CA LYS A 207 7.50 17.89 -9.16
C LYS A 207 8.62 18.65 -8.44
N MET A 208 8.46 18.95 -7.16
CA MET A 208 9.51 19.53 -6.32
C MET A 208 10.53 18.50 -5.79
N GLY A 209 10.37 17.22 -6.15
CA GLY A 209 11.23 16.14 -5.66
C GLY A 209 10.83 15.64 -4.26
N PHE A 210 9.58 15.84 -3.86
CA PHE A 210 9.06 15.24 -2.63
C PHE A 210 8.94 13.72 -2.82
N HIS A 211 9.56 12.96 -1.92
CA HIS A 211 9.62 11.51 -2.00
C HIS A 211 8.82 10.87 -0.85
N ASP A 212 7.74 10.19 -1.22
CA ASP A 212 6.93 9.38 -0.32
C ASP A 212 6.48 8.12 -1.07
N PHE A 213 7.25 7.04 -0.95
CA PHE A 213 7.09 5.87 -1.82
C PHE A 213 5.73 5.19 -1.69
N ALA A 214 5.30 4.93 -0.45
CA ALA A 214 4.05 4.25 -0.16
C ALA A 214 3.11 5.04 0.77
N GLY A 215 3.50 6.22 1.30
CA GLY A 215 2.56 7.06 2.05
C GLY A 215 2.82 7.25 3.55
N SER A 216 4.06 7.44 4.01
CA SER A 216 4.27 7.96 5.38
C SER A 216 3.64 9.34 5.54
N THR A 217 3.62 10.16 4.48
CA THR A 217 2.89 11.41 4.47
C THR A 217 1.48 11.22 3.95
N ALA A 218 1.33 10.72 2.72
CA ALA A 218 0.05 10.68 1.99
C ALA A 218 -1.05 9.94 2.76
N VAL A 219 -0.71 8.82 3.42
CA VAL A 219 -1.66 8.03 4.22
C VAL A 219 -1.52 8.35 5.70
N HIS A 220 -0.34 8.12 6.27
CA HIS A 220 -0.20 8.10 7.74
C HIS A 220 -0.15 9.49 8.37
N THR A 221 0.56 10.45 7.78
CA THR A 221 0.59 11.81 8.32
C THR A 221 -0.77 12.49 8.16
N VAL A 222 -1.41 12.33 7.00
CA VAL A 222 -2.78 12.83 6.76
C VAL A 222 -3.78 12.23 7.74
N GLY A 223 -3.84 10.89 7.83
CA GLY A 223 -4.73 10.20 8.77
C GLY A 223 -4.41 10.57 10.23
N GLY A 224 -3.13 10.66 10.59
CA GLY A 224 -2.68 11.02 11.93
C GLY A 224 -3.08 12.45 12.34
N TRP A 225 -2.86 13.44 11.49
CA TRP A 225 -3.28 14.81 11.81
C TRP A 225 -4.79 14.94 11.92
N THR A 226 -5.54 14.24 11.06
CA THR A 226 -6.99 14.20 11.19
C THR A 226 -7.42 13.51 12.49
N ALA A 227 -6.77 12.42 12.88
CA ALA A 227 -6.96 11.75 14.16
C ALA A 227 -6.71 12.68 15.36
N LEU A 228 -5.63 13.46 15.34
CA LEU A 228 -5.31 14.41 16.41
C LEU A 228 -6.37 15.50 16.52
N VAL A 229 -6.72 16.14 15.41
CA VAL A 229 -7.72 17.22 15.37
C VAL A 229 -9.08 16.69 15.79
N GLY A 230 -9.50 15.54 15.27
CA GLY A 230 -10.74 14.87 15.64
C GLY A 230 -10.79 14.54 17.14
N ALA A 231 -9.73 13.95 17.68
CA ALA A 231 -9.64 13.63 19.10
C ALA A 231 -9.66 14.88 20.00
N TYR A 232 -9.01 15.96 19.58
CA TYR A 232 -9.03 17.25 20.27
C TYR A 232 -10.44 17.86 20.31
N LEU A 233 -11.13 17.91 19.16
CA LEU A 233 -12.45 18.52 19.04
C LEU A 233 -13.54 17.74 19.79
N LEU A 234 -13.48 16.40 19.77
CA LEU A 234 -14.40 15.55 20.53
C LEU A 234 -14.14 15.59 22.04
N GLY A 235 -12.91 15.91 22.44
CA GLY A 235 -12.48 15.85 23.82
C GLY A 235 -12.40 14.43 24.40
N PRO A 236 -12.19 14.32 25.72
CA PRO A 236 -11.96 13.04 26.39
C PRO A 236 -13.19 12.11 26.42
N ARG A 237 -12.97 10.80 26.31
CA ARG A 237 -14.05 9.81 26.42
C ARG A 237 -14.75 9.87 27.78
N PRO A 238 -16.07 9.62 27.86
CA PRO A 238 -16.79 9.56 29.13
C PRO A 238 -16.19 8.53 30.09
N GLY A 239 -15.89 8.96 31.32
CA GLY A 239 -15.26 8.11 32.35
C GLY A 239 -13.80 7.75 32.05
N ARG A 240 -13.06 8.61 31.35
CA ARG A 240 -11.58 8.50 31.20
C ARG A 240 -10.92 8.46 32.59
N THR A 241 -9.82 7.69 32.69
CA THR A 241 -8.95 7.69 33.88
C THR A 241 -8.26 9.05 34.05
N ALA A 242 -7.68 9.31 35.23
CA ALA A 242 -6.88 10.51 35.43
C ALA A 242 -5.71 10.58 34.44
N TRP A 243 -5.42 11.79 33.96
CA TRP A 243 -4.30 12.05 33.05
C TRP A 243 -2.96 11.56 33.65
N GLY A 244 -2.07 11.09 32.79
CA GLY A 244 -0.83 10.40 33.15
C GLY A 244 -1.01 8.91 33.41
N LYS A 245 -2.25 8.39 33.33
CA LYS A 245 -2.54 6.96 33.40
C LYS A 245 -3.37 6.53 32.19
N ILE A 246 -2.69 5.89 31.25
CA ILE A 246 -3.32 5.32 30.06
C ILE A 246 -4.36 4.26 30.47
N PRO A 247 -5.61 4.33 29.96
CA PRO A 247 -6.60 3.29 30.18
C PRO A 247 -6.11 1.93 29.69
N PRO A 248 -6.32 0.83 30.44
CA PRO A 248 -5.90 -0.49 30.01
C PRO A 248 -6.70 -0.96 28.79
N ALA A 249 -6.05 -1.71 27.90
CA ALA A 249 -6.68 -2.40 26.79
C ALA A 249 -7.69 -3.45 27.30
N HIS A 250 -8.81 -3.60 26.60
CA HIS A 250 -9.83 -4.61 26.94
C HIS A 250 -9.37 -6.04 26.62
N ASN A 251 -8.75 -6.23 25.45
CA ASN A 251 -8.37 -7.54 24.95
C ASN A 251 -7.08 -7.47 24.12
N LEU A 252 -5.95 -7.77 24.76
CA LEU A 252 -4.65 -7.77 24.10
C LEU A 252 -4.50 -8.87 23.03
N GLY A 253 -5.30 -9.94 23.09
CA GLY A 253 -5.32 -10.97 22.04
C GLY A 253 -5.85 -10.44 20.71
N LEU A 254 -6.94 -9.67 20.75
CA LEU A 254 -7.47 -8.97 19.57
C LEU A 254 -6.51 -7.89 19.08
N ALA A 255 -5.92 -7.11 19.99
CA ALA A 255 -4.93 -6.09 19.62
C ALA A 255 -3.72 -6.72 18.90
N THR A 256 -3.26 -7.87 19.38
CA THR A 256 -2.17 -8.63 18.78
C THR A 256 -2.56 -9.18 17.41
N LEU A 257 -3.75 -9.79 17.28
CA LEU A 257 -4.25 -10.28 16.01
C LEU A 257 -4.34 -9.15 14.97
N GLY A 258 -4.92 -8.01 15.36
CA GLY A 258 -5.02 -6.83 14.50
C GLY A 258 -3.66 -6.34 14.04
N THR A 259 -2.70 -6.17 14.96
CA THR A 259 -1.34 -5.75 14.64
C THR A 259 -0.63 -6.72 13.67
N MET A 260 -0.82 -8.03 13.84
CA MET A 260 -0.22 -9.03 12.95
C MET A 260 -0.84 -9.00 11.56
N ILE A 261 -2.16 -8.79 11.46
CA ILE A 261 -2.85 -8.57 10.18
C ILE A 261 -2.34 -7.29 9.51
N LEU A 262 -2.16 -6.20 10.26
CA LEU A 262 -1.61 -4.95 9.73
C LEU A 262 -0.18 -5.13 9.21
N TRP A 263 0.69 -5.81 9.97
CA TRP A 263 2.04 -6.13 9.51
C TRP A 263 2.00 -6.95 8.22
N PHE A 264 1.19 -8.00 8.16
CA PHE A 264 1.03 -8.82 6.95
C PHE A 264 0.51 -7.99 5.76
N GLY A 265 -0.51 -7.15 5.98
CA GLY A 265 -1.05 -6.24 4.98
C GLY A 265 -0.02 -5.22 4.47
N TRP A 266 0.94 -4.83 5.30
CA TRP A 266 2.04 -3.95 4.91
C TRP A 266 2.98 -4.53 3.85
N TYR A 267 3.00 -5.87 3.69
CA TYR A 267 3.67 -6.52 2.56
C TYR A 267 2.93 -6.33 1.23
N GLY A 268 1.64 -6.00 1.28
CA GLY A 268 0.91 -5.43 0.14
C GLY A 268 1.16 -3.94 -0.01
N PHE A 269 1.15 -3.20 1.10
CA PHE A 269 1.23 -1.75 1.13
C PHE A 269 2.54 -1.21 0.54
N ASN A 270 3.67 -1.64 1.11
CA ASN A 270 4.98 -1.12 0.71
C ASN A 270 5.44 -1.79 -0.61
N PRO A 271 5.67 -3.11 -0.69
CA PRO A 271 6.08 -3.75 -1.95
C PRO A 271 5.11 -3.52 -3.11
N GLY A 272 3.80 -3.53 -2.89
CA GLY A 272 2.81 -3.30 -3.94
C GLY A 272 2.87 -1.90 -4.56
N SER A 273 3.42 -0.92 -3.83
CA SER A 273 3.64 0.44 -4.34
C SER A 273 4.72 0.52 -5.43
N THR A 274 5.39 -0.58 -5.79
CA THR A 274 6.13 -0.66 -7.06
C THR A 274 5.22 -0.59 -8.28
N LEU A 275 3.92 -0.87 -8.11
CA LEU A 275 2.90 -0.91 -9.16
C LEU A 275 3.24 -1.83 -10.34
N GLY A 276 4.17 -2.76 -10.14
CA GLY A 276 4.61 -3.70 -11.15
C GLY A 276 5.82 -4.50 -10.71
N THR A 277 6.21 -5.47 -11.53
CA THR A 277 7.22 -6.51 -11.25
C THR A 277 8.47 -6.36 -12.08
N ALA A 278 8.58 -5.29 -12.87
CA ALA A 278 9.73 -5.04 -13.75
C ALA A 278 11.08 -4.97 -13.00
N ASN A 279 11.06 -4.64 -11.69
CA ASN A 279 12.25 -4.63 -10.84
C ASN A 279 12.09 -5.56 -9.62
N PRO A 280 12.36 -6.87 -9.76
CA PRO A 280 12.21 -7.82 -8.66
C PRO A 280 13.18 -7.57 -7.49
N GLY A 281 14.37 -7.01 -7.78
CA GLY A 281 15.34 -6.64 -6.75
C GLY A 281 14.81 -5.54 -5.83
N LEU A 282 14.12 -4.54 -6.40
CA LEU A 282 13.47 -3.48 -5.65
C LEU A 282 12.32 -4.01 -4.77
N ILE A 283 11.47 -4.90 -5.30
CA ILE A 283 10.42 -5.57 -4.51
C ILE A 283 11.02 -6.28 -3.30
N GLY A 284 12.12 -7.02 -3.50
CA GLY A 284 12.84 -7.71 -2.43
C GLY A 284 13.40 -6.74 -1.39
N LEU A 285 14.04 -5.65 -1.83
CA LEU A 285 14.56 -4.60 -0.95
C LEU A 285 13.46 -3.96 -0.10
N ILE A 286 12.34 -3.56 -0.72
CA ILE A 286 11.21 -2.93 -0.03
C ILE A 286 10.63 -3.88 1.02
N THR A 287 10.47 -5.16 0.66
CA THR A 287 9.98 -6.20 1.58
C THR A 287 10.89 -6.33 2.80
N LEU A 288 12.21 -6.40 2.56
CA LEU A 288 13.22 -6.48 3.62
C LEU A 288 13.20 -5.24 4.51
N ASN A 289 13.19 -4.04 3.92
CA ASN A 289 13.13 -2.78 4.67
C ASN A 289 11.87 -2.69 5.53
N THR A 290 10.72 -3.08 4.97
CA THR A 290 9.43 -3.09 5.68
C THR A 290 9.48 -3.95 6.95
N THR A 291 9.96 -5.19 6.83
CA THR A 291 10.01 -6.11 7.98
C THR A 291 11.07 -5.73 9.01
N LEU A 292 12.22 -5.19 8.56
CA LEU A 292 13.26 -4.67 9.46
C LEU A 292 12.78 -3.45 10.25
N GLY A 293 12.05 -2.53 9.61
CA GLY A 293 11.43 -1.38 10.27
C GLY A 293 10.46 -1.81 11.37
N ALA A 294 9.56 -2.74 11.05
CA ALA A 294 8.60 -3.30 11.99
C ALA A 294 9.26 -3.98 13.20
N GLY A 295 10.19 -4.91 12.95
CA GLY A 295 10.86 -5.67 14.01
C GLY A 295 11.71 -4.80 14.93
N SER A 296 12.45 -3.85 14.36
CA SER A 296 13.27 -2.92 15.15
C SER A 296 12.44 -1.94 15.96
N GLY A 297 11.31 -1.45 15.42
CA GLY A 297 10.36 -0.63 16.17
C GLY A 297 9.72 -1.36 17.34
N ALA A 298 9.31 -2.61 17.14
CA ALA A 298 8.77 -3.46 18.21
C ALA A 298 9.76 -3.65 19.37
N LEU A 299 11.02 -3.98 19.04
CA LEU A 299 12.06 -4.19 20.04
C LEU A 299 12.44 -2.89 20.75
N ALA A 300 12.56 -1.78 20.01
CA ALA A 300 12.90 -0.49 20.60
C ALA A 300 11.85 -0.03 21.61
N SER A 301 10.57 -0.12 21.25
CA SER A 301 9.49 0.26 22.17
C SER A 301 9.43 -0.68 23.38
N LEU A 302 9.56 -1.99 23.18
CA LEU A 302 9.56 -3.00 24.24
C LEU A 302 10.67 -2.75 25.27
N PHE A 303 11.92 -2.58 24.82
CA PHE A 303 13.05 -2.37 25.71
C PHE A 303 13.03 -0.99 26.36
N TYR A 304 12.65 0.05 25.63
CA TYR A 304 12.55 1.40 26.19
C TYR A 304 11.45 1.48 27.25
N GLN A 305 10.29 0.86 27.00
CA GLN A 305 9.20 0.80 27.97
C GLN A 305 9.55 -0.07 29.18
N TYR A 306 10.27 -1.18 28.98
CA TYR A 306 10.79 -1.99 30.08
C TYR A 306 11.72 -1.17 30.97
N LYS A 307 12.63 -0.38 30.39
CA LYS A 307 13.52 0.51 31.13
C LYS A 307 12.76 1.56 31.96
N ARG A 308 11.64 2.10 31.43
CA ARG A 308 10.82 3.11 32.11
C ARG A 308 9.93 2.54 33.22
N SER A 309 9.38 1.35 33.01
CA SER A 309 8.30 0.80 33.85
C SER A 309 8.70 -0.42 34.68
N GLY A 310 9.83 -1.06 34.36
CA GLY A 310 10.25 -2.35 34.91
C GLY A 310 9.42 -3.55 34.43
N LYS A 311 8.55 -3.36 33.41
CA LYS A 311 7.61 -4.39 32.92
C LYS A 311 7.65 -4.52 31.41
N TRP A 312 7.51 -5.75 30.93
CA TRP A 312 7.33 -6.04 29.51
C TRP A 312 5.89 -5.71 29.12
N ASP A 313 5.70 -4.66 28.31
CA ASP A 313 4.37 -4.18 27.93
C ASP A 313 4.10 -4.49 26.46
N LEU A 314 3.08 -5.34 26.24
CA LEU A 314 2.69 -5.77 24.91
C LEU A 314 2.10 -4.64 24.07
N ALA A 315 1.30 -3.72 24.65
CA ALA A 315 0.65 -2.66 23.87
C ALA A 315 1.69 -1.71 23.26
N TYR A 316 2.73 -1.36 24.01
CA TYR A 316 3.84 -0.56 23.48
C TYR A 316 4.65 -1.32 22.43
N CYS A 317 4.85 -2.64 22.59
CA CYS A 317 5.49 -3.48 21.57
C CYS A 317 4.69 -3.47 20.26
N LEU A 318 3.36 -3.64 20.34
CA LEU A 318 2.46 -3.61 19.18
C LEU A 318 2.47 -2.23 18.50
N ASN A 319 2.32 -1.13 19.25
CA ASN A 319 2.40 0.20 18.67
C ASN A 319 3.80 0.55 18.14
N GLY A 320 4.86 -0.03 18.72
CA GLY A 320 6.23 0.12 18.24
C GLY A 320 6.46 -0.54 16.88
N SER A 321 5.89 -1.73 16.65
CA SER A 321 5.99 -2.37 15.34
C SER A 321 5.25 -1.56 14.27
N LEU A 322 4.05 -1.05 14.58
CA LEU A 322 3.29 -0.18 13.69
C LEU A 322 4.01 1.14 13.43
N ALA A 323 4.62 1.76 14.45
CA ALA A 323 5.42 2.97 14.28
C ALA A 323 6.63 2.75 13.36
N GLY A 324 7.30 1.61 13.48
CA GLY A 324 8.39 1.23 12.58
C GLY A 324 7.92 1.00 11.14
N LEU A 325 6.76 0.35 10.96
CA LEU A 325 6.11 0.16 9.67
C LEU A 325 5.73 1.51 9.02
N VAL A 326 5.07 2.40 9.76
CA VAL A 326 4.73 3.75 9.29
C VAL A 326 5.98 4.55 8.93
N GLY A 327 7.01 4.51 9.77
CA GLY A 327 8.25 5.26 9.55
C GLY A 327 8.98 4.82 8.29
N ILE A 328 9.00 3.52 7.99
CA ILE A 328 9.71 3.02 6.80
C ILE A 328 8.92 3.21 5.50
N THR A 329 7.59 3.40 5.55
CA THR A 329 6.71 3.50 4.36
C THR A 329 7.21 4.48 3.29
N ALA A 330 7.65 5.70 3.63
CA ALA A 330 8.12 6.69 2.66
C ALA A 330 9.48 6.31 2.04
N GLY A 331 10.37 5.74 2.86
CA GLY A 331 11.77 5.46 2.50
C GLY A 331 12.04 4.04 2.05
N CYS A 332 11.06 3.12 2.09
CA CYS A 332 11.28 1.69 1.92
C CYS A 332 11.90 1.31 0.56
N ALA A 333 11.72 2.12 -0.47
CA ALA A 333 12.36 1.95 -1.78
C ALA A 333 13.67 2.73 -1.96
N PHE A 334 14.00 3.65 -1.06
CA PHE A 334 15.04 4.66 -1.25
C PHE A 334 16.25 4.50 -0.32
N ILE A 335 16.19 3.59 0.64
CA ILE A 335 17.22 3.44 1.67
C ILE A 335 17.75 2.00 1.74
N ALA A 336 18.96 1.87 2.28
CA ALA A 336 19.56 0.57 2.54
C ALA A 336 18.95 -0.13 3.79
N PRO A 337 19.03 -1.46 3.90
CA PRO A 337 18.44 -2.22 5.01
C PRO A 337 18.86 -1.81 6.42
N TRP A 338 20.11 -1.39 6.62
CA TRP A 338 20.56 -0.90 7.93
C TRP A 338 19.84 0.39 8.35
N ALA A 339 19.50 1.25 7.38
CA ALA A 339 18.79 2.50 7.65
C ALA A 339 17.32 2.22 8.03
N ALA A 340 16.71 1.17 7.47
CA ALA A 340 15.38 0.73 7.88
C ALA A 340 15.34 0.31 9.36
N VAL A 341 16.39 -0.36 9.85
CA VAL A 341 16.54 -0.66 11.28
C VAL A 341 16.63 0.62 12.11
N LEU A 342 17.41 1.62 11.68
CA LEU A 342 17.50 2.88 12.41
C LEU A 342 16.16 3.65 12.46
N ILE A 343 15.43 3.67 11.35
CA ILE A 343 14.10 4.29 11.29
C ILE A 343 13.14 3.58 12.23
N GLY A 344 13.12 2.24 12.22
CA GLY A 344 12.27 1.47 13.14
C GLY A 344 12.66 1.68 14.60
N LEU A 345 13.96 1.62 14.95
CA LEU A 345 14.44 1.93 16.31
C LEU A 345 13.99 3.31 16.78
N THR A 346 14.13 4.32 15.91
CA THR A 346 13.70 5.69 16.18
C THR A 346 12.20 5.76 16.37
N GLY A 347 11.43 5.11 15.49
CA GLY A 347 9.99 5.16 15.56
C GLY A 347 9.39 4.44 16.77
N GLY A 348 9.96 3.31 17.17
CA GLY A 348 9.59 2.59 18.38
C GLY A 348 9.84 3.39 19.68
N ILE A 349 10.83 4.30 19.68
CA ILE A 349 11.04 5.23 20.80
C ILE A 349 10.08 6.42 20.70
N LEU A 350 9.95 7.01 19.50
CA LEU A 350 9.11 8.19 19.27
C LEU A 350 7.64 7.94 19.52
N VAL A 351 7.12 6.74 19.27
CA VAL A 351 5.71 6.43 19.56
C VAL A 351 5.41 6.56 21.05
N ILE A 352 6.36 6.20 21.92
CA ILE A 352 6.18 6.28 23.38
C ILE A 352 6.18 7.75 23.80
N PHE A 353 7.13 8.55 23.32
CA PHE A 353 7.13 9.99 23.57
C PHE A 353 5.91 10.69 22.99
N GLY A 354 5.45 10.26 21.81
CA GLY A 354 4.24 10.76 21.19
C GLY A 354 3.02 10.54 22.06
N ILE A 355 2.84 9.33 22.58
CA ILE A 355 1.76 9.01 23.53
C ILE A 355 1.85 9.90 24.78
N ASP A 356 3.05 10.07 25.36
CA ASP A 356 3.25 10.92 26.54
C ASP A 356 2.93 12.41 26.26
N ILE A 357 3.31 12.92 25.09
CA ILE A 357 3.04 14.32 24.68
C ILE A 357 1.53 14.53 24.53
N ILE A 358 0.85 13.64 23.81
CA ILE A 358 -0.60 13.72 23.61
C ILE A 358 -1.36 13.60 24.93
N GLU A 359 -0.91 12.71 25.82
CA GLU A 359 -1.45 12.58 27.18
C GLU A 359 -1.23 13.85 28.01
N SER A 360 -0.06 14.48 27.90
CA SER A 360 0.27 15.74 28.59
C SER A 360 -0.55 16.92 28.06
N CYS A 361 -0.88 16.92 26.76
CA CYS A 361 -1.78 17.87 26.13
C CYS A 361 -3.26 17.64 26.48
N LYS A 362 -3.57 16.60 27.27
CA LYS A 362 -4.93 16.22 27.67
C LYS A 362 -5.83 15.89 26.47
N ILE A 363 -5.27 15.23 25.46
CA ILE A 363 -6.01 14.72 24.31
C ILE A 363 -6.18 13.21 24.47
N ASP A 364 -7.42 12.73 24.36
CA ASP A 364 -7.73 11.30 24.47
C ASP A 364 -7.62 10.61 23.11
N ASP A 365 -6.46 10.04 22.84
CA ASP A 365 -6.22 9.11 21.72
C ASP A 365 -6.19 7.66 22.27
N PRO A 366 -7.26 6.86 22.06
CA PRO A 366 -7.39 5.52 22.63
C PRO A 366 -6.36 4.50 22.17
N VAL A 367 -5.88 4.63 20.93
CA VAL A 367 -5.01 3.65 20.29
C VAL A 367 -3.60 4.20 20.06
N GLY A 368 -3.38 5.48 20.31
CA GLY A 368 -2.13 6.17 20.00
C GLY A 368 -1.97 6.43 18.50
N ALA A 369 -3.08 6.63 17.79
CA ALA A 369 -3.12 6.83 16.34
C ALA A 369 -2.22 7.98 15.89
N PHE A 370 -2.23 9.14 16.57
CA PHE A 370 -1.37 10.25 16.17
C PHE A 370 0.12 9.94 16.40
N ALA A 371 0.44 9.21 17.47
CA ALA A 371 1.83 8.81 17.74
C ALA A 371 2.34 7.79 16.71
N VAL A 372 1.52 6.80 16.36
CA VAL A 372 1.85 5.77 15.35
C VAL A 372 1.87 6.35 13.94
N HIS A 373 0.91 7.18 13.57
CA HIS A 373 0.72 7.61 12.18
C HIS A 373 1.22 9.03 11.91
N GLY A 374 0.85 10.00 12.74
CA GLY A 374 1.24 11.40 12.56
C GLY A 374 2.73 11.63 12.81
N ILE A 375 3.20 11.35 14.02
CA ILE A 375 4.60 11.59 14.44
C ILE A 375 5.56 10.74 13.61
N ASN A 376 5.29 9.44 13.52
CA ASN A 376 6.16 8.52 12.78
C ASN A 376 6.04 8.66 11.27
N GLY A 377 4.89 9.11 10.75
CA GLY A 377 4.74 9.46 9.34
C GLY A 377 5.64 10.63 8.96
N MET A 378 5.60 11.71 9.75
CA MET A 378 6.49 12.86 9.56
C MET A 378 7.97 12.48 9.72
N MET A 379 8.32 11.70 10.75
CA MET A 379 9.70 11.22 10.94
C MET A 379 10.17 10.37 9.76
N GLY A 380 9.33 9.44 9.29
CA GLY A 380 9.64 8.58 8.15
C GLY A 380 9.92 9.37 6.87
N THR A 381 9.06 10.35 6.57
CA THR A 381 9.27 11.23 5.42
C THR A 381 10.54 12.08 5.56
N LEU A 382 10.82 12.64 6.75
CA LEU A 382 12.08 13.36 6.99
C LEU A 382 13.30 12.45 6.83
N ALA A 383 13.21 11.19 7.28
CA ALA A 383 14.29 10.22 7.19
C ALA A 383 14.68 9.93 5.73
N VAL A 384 13.77 10.04 4.76
CA VAL A 384 14.10 9.94 3.33
C VAL A 384 15.13 10.99 2.93
N GLY A 385 14.99 12.24 3.41
CA GLY A 385 15.92 13.32 3.11
C GLY A 385 17.32 13.11 3.71
N PHE A 386 17.44 12.39 4.82
CA PHE A 386 18.72 12.14 5.50
C PHE A 386 19.40 10.84 5.06
N LEU A 387 18.62 9.81 4.74
CA LEU A 387 19.09 8.44 4.55
C LEU A 387 18.86 7.91 3.12
N GLY A 388 18.15 8.67 2.28
CA GLY A 388 17.90 8.35 0.88
C GLY A 388 19.19 8.21 0.09
N GLN A 389 19.31 7.13 -0.67
CA GLN A 389 20.47 6.85 -1.52
C GLN A 389 20.13 7.16 -2.98
N PRO A 390 20.92 8.03 -3.67
CA PRO A 390 20.74 8.35 -5.09
C PRO A 390 20.69 7.14 -6.03
N GLU A 391 21.33 6.03 -5.65
CA GLU A 391 21.39 4.79 -6.42
C GLU A 391 20.11 3.96 -6.31
N LEU A 392 19.37 4.13 -5.22
CA LEU A 392 18.09 3.46 -4.95
C LEU A 392 16.89 4.35 -5.30
N THR A 393 17.09 5.67 -5.40
CA THR A 393 16.04 6.59 -5.85
C THR A 393 15.76 6.39 -7.33
N LEU A 394 14.51 6.09 -7.64
CA LEU A 394 13.97 5.74 -8.96
C LEU A 394 14.14 6.82 -10.05
N ASN A 395 14.72 7.97 -9.71
CA ASN A 395 14.97 9.09 -10.63
C ASN A 395 16.22 8.91 -11.51
N LYS A 396 16.96 7.82 -11.38
CA LYS A 396 17.88 7.40 -12.43
C LYS A 396 17.19 6.29 -13.21
N THR A 397 16.79 6.63 -14.44
CA THR A 397 16.58 5.65 -15.52
C THR A 397 17.73 4.65 -15.46
N HIS A 398 17.48 3.48 -14.88
CA HIS A 398 18.43 2.38 -14.91
C HIS A 398 18.49 1.99 -16.37
N ILE A 399 19.58 2.37 -17.04
CA ILE A 399 20.06 1.67 -18.22
C ILE A 399 21.00 0.62 -17.64
N PRO A 400 20.57 -0.63 -17.41
CA PRO A 400 21.45 -1.66 -16.91
C PRO A 400 22.10 -2.30 -18.13
N HIS A 401 23.03 -1.61 -18.78
CA HIS A 401 23.95 -2.26 -19.71
C HIS A 401 25.35 -1.63 -19.58
N PRO A 402 26.34 -2.36 -19.04
CA PRO A 402 27.74 -1.94 -19.05
C PRO A 402 28.24 -1.53 -20.44
N GLU A 403 27.67 -2.11 -21.50
CA GLU A 403 28.07 -1.91 -22.90
C GLU A 403 27.64 -0.54 -23.47
N LEU A 404 26.52 0.04 -23.04
CA LEU A 404 26.07 1.37 -23.53
C LEU A 404 26.86 2.54 -22.92
N SER A 405 27.50 2.32 -21.75
CA SER A 405 28.42 3.31 -21.17
C SER A 405 29.72 3.44 -21.97
N GLN A 406 30.10 2.40 -22.72
CA GLN A 406 31.26 2.44 -23.61
C GLN A 406 30.91 3.07 -24.96
N ILE A 407 29.70 2.87 -25.47
CA ILE A 407 29.25 3.46 -26.74
C ILE A 407 29.19 5.00 -26.65
N LYS A 408 28.68 5.57 -25.55
CA LYS A 408 28.73 7.04 -25.34
C LYS A 408 30.13 7.59 -25.10
N LYS A 409 31.08 6.79 -24.59
CA LYS A 409 32.49 7.20 -24.48
C LYS A 409 33.21 7.12 -25.83
N ALA A 410 32.78 6.24 -26.74
CA ALA A 410 33.33 6.11 -28.08
C ALA A 410 32.87 7.26 -29.00
N GLU A 411 31.61 7.71 -28.90
CA GLU A 411 31.10 8.83 -29.72
C GLU A 411 31.71 10.19 -29.36
N ILE A 412 32.17 10.39 -28.11
CA ILE A 412 32.83 11.63 -27.68
C ILE A 412 34.27 11.75 -28.20
N VAL A 413 34.90 10.65 -28.64
CA VAL A 413 36.28 10.65 -29.15
C VAL A 413 36.36 10.90 -30.67
N VAL A 414 35.26 10.80 -31.41
CA VAL A 414 35.25 10.92 -32.88
C VAL A 414 35.02 12.37 -33.37
N HIS A 415 34.69 13.31 -32.49
CA HIS A 415 34.44 14.72 -32.87
C HIS A 415 35.52 15.73 -32.45
N ASN A 416 36.72 15.27 -32.07
CA ASN A 416 37.86 16.16 -31.77
C ASN A 416 39.12 15.76 -32.55
N ASN A 417 39.04 15.77 -33.89
CA ASN A 417 40.20 15.91 -34.77
C ASN A 417 39.84 16.76 -35.98
#